data_AF-A0A354B3V1-F1
#
_entry.id   AF-A0A354B3V1-F1
#
_cell.length_a   1.000
_cell.length_b   1.000
_cell.length_c   1.000
_cell.angle_alpha   90.00
_cell.angle_beta   90.00
_cell.angle_gamma   90.00
#
_symmetry.space_group_name_H-M   'P 1'
#
loop_
_entity.id
_entity.type
_entity.pdbx_description
1 polymer ?
#
loop_
_entity_poly.entity_id
_entity_poly.type
_entity_poly.pdbx_seq_one_letter_code
_entity_poly.pdbx_strand_id
1 'polypeptide(L)'
;DLGLHPVQVALQIAIPELDGAIEPIVLSGRDDATGKAHTLQDRVDAIAERAIRWASLRIKPRAEKKLAITVFSFPPDKGNVGTAAYLDVFGSIHRVLEELRAKGYSIENMPRDSGELMNAVLKDPEALEGSPELAIAHRMSVAEYERLTPYSERLEENWGKPPGSLNSDGTNLLIYGRHFGNVFVGVQPTFGYEGDPMR
;
A
#
# COMPACT_ATOMS: atom_id res chain seq x y z
N ASP A 1 -18.87 -17.41 9.28
CA ASP A 1 -17.76 -18.18 9.86
C ASP A 1 -17.11 -17.42 11.00
N LEU A 2 -17.23 -17.91 12.23
CA LEU A 2 -16.41 -17.41 13.33
C LEU A 2 -15.00 -17.96 13.13
N GLY A 3 -13.99 -17.08 13.10
CA GLY A 3 -12.58 -17.47 13.04
C GLY A 3 -12.11 -18.09 14.36
N LEU A 4 -11.16 -17.45 15.03
CA LEU A 4 -10.72 -17.90 16.36
C LEU A 4 -11.79 -17.65 17.42
N HIS A 5 -11.92 -18.57 18.38
CA HIS A 5 -12.74 -18.33 19.57
C HIS A 5 -12.19 -17.09 20.31
N PRO A 6 -13.01 -16.17 20.86
CA PRO A 6 -12.53 -14.92 21.47
C PRO A 6 -11.43 -15.09 22.52
N VAL A 7 -11.49 -16.16 23.31
CA VAL A 7 -10.43 -16.52 24.29
C VAL A 7 -9.10 -16.88 23.59
N GLN A 8 -9.15 -17.58 22.46
CA GLN A 8 -7.95 -17.90 21.67
C GLN A 8 -7.36 -16.67 21.00
N VAL A 9 -8.18 -15.70 20.57
CA VAL A 9 -7.68 -14.39 20.09
C VAL A 9 -6.85 -13.71 21.17
N ALA A 10 -7.36 -13.60 22.40
CA ALA A 10 -6.63 -12.97 23.49
C ALA A 10 -5.27 -13.66 23.79
N LEU A 11 -5.22 -14.99 23.75
CA LEU A 11 -4.00 -15.73 24.09
C LEU A 11 -3.01 -15.86 22.93
N GLN A 12 -3.48 -15.97 21.69
CA GLN A 12 -2.65 -16.28 20.52
C GLN A 12 -2.30 -15.06 19.67
N ILE A 13 -3.03 -13.95 19.82
CA ILE A 13 -2.77 -12.70 19.09
C ILE A 13 -2.17 -11.66 20.04
N ALA A 14 -2.84 -11.34 21.15
CA ALA A 14 -2.42 -10.22 21.99
C ALA A 14 -1.08 -10.44 22.72
N ILE A 15 -0.78 -11.65 23.18
CA ILE A 15 0.50 -11.93 23.87
C ILE A 15 1.69 -11.77 22.91
N PRO A 16 1.71 -12.40 21.72
CA PRO A 16 2.78 -12.16 20.75
C PRO A 16 2.93 -10.70 20.32
N GLU A 17 1.83 -9.94 20.22
CA GLU A 17 1.90 -8.49 19.93
C GLU A 17 2.69 -7.73 21.00
N LEU A 18 2.54 -8.08 22.28
CA LEU A 18 3.32 -7.49 23.38
C LEU A 18 4.82 -7.83 23.27
N ASP A 19 5.16 -8.99 22.71
CA ASP A 19 6.54 -9.39 22.45
C ASP A 19 7.12 -8.74 21.16
N GLY A 20 6.34 -7.92 20.46
CA GLY A 20 6.73 -7.29 19.20
C GLY A 20 6.68 -8.24 18.00
N ALA A 21 5.93 -9.34 18.09
CA ALA A 21 5.68 -10.21 16.96
C ALA A 21 4.90 -9.46 15.86
N ILE A 22 5.22 -9.78 14.61
CA ILE A 22 4.65 -9.12 13.43
C ILE A 22 3.67 -10.09 12.77
N GLU A 23 2.45 -9.62 12.51
CA GLU A 23 1.42 -10.29 11.69
C GLU A 23 1.05 -11.72 12.15
N PRO A 24 0.24 -11.88 13.21
CA PRO A 24 -0.24 -13.19 13.61
C PRO A 24 -1.23 -13.75 12.59
N ILE A 25 -0.82 -14.82 11.88
CA ILE A 25 -1.65 -15.56 10.92
C ILE A 25 -1.89 -16.97 11.45
N VAL A 26 -3.15 -17.42 11.41
CA VAL A 26 -3.52 -18.80 11.77
C VAL A 26 -2.91 -19.78 10.78
N LEU A 27 -1.99 -20.63 11.23
CA LEU A 27 -1.28 -21.61 10.40
C LEU A 27 -2.04 -22.95 10.25
N SER A 28 -2.75 -23.37 11.30
CA SER A 28 -3.46 -24.66 11.32
C SER A 28 -4.70 -24.60 12.20
N GLY A 29 -5.67 -25.45 11.89
CA GLY A 29 -6.83 -25.74 12.73
C GLY A 29 -6.76 -27.17 13.28
N ARG A 30 -7.47 -27.45 14.37
CA ARG A 30 -7.64 -28.83 14.86
C ARG A 30 -8.95 -29.40 14.35
N ASP A 31 -8.92 -30.65 13.91
CA ASP A 31 -10.12 -31.41 13.58
C ASP A 31 -10.81 -31.86 14.88
N ASP A 32 -12.13 -31.69 14.94
CA ASP A 32 -12.94 -32.06 16.11
C ASP A 32 -13.03 -33.59 16.28
N ALA A 33 -12.96 -34.36 15.19
CA ALA A 33 -13.10 -35.81 15.25
C ALA A 33 -11.83 -36.53 15.73
N THR A 34 -10.65 -36.06 15.28
CA THR A 34 -9.37 -36.72 15.57
C THR A 34 -8.46 -35.92 16.49
N GLY A 35 -8.74 -34.64 16.73
CA GLY A 35 -7.86 -33.71 17.44
C GLY A 35 -6.57 -33.37 16.70
N LYS A 36 -6.39 -33.87 15.47
CA LYS A 36 -5.18 -33.64 14.67
C LYS A 36 -5.15 -32.21 14.14
N ALA A 37 -3.95 -31.63 14.08
CA ALA A 37 -3.75 -30.34 13.47
C ALA A 37 -3.63 -30.50 11.94
N HIS A 38 -4.41 -29.70 11.22
CA HIS A 38 -4.38 -29.61 9.75
C HIS A 38 -3.94 -28.22 9.34
N THR A 39 -2.89 -28.17 8.52
CA THR A 39 -2.40 -26.92 7.94
C THR A 39 -3.33 -26.41 6.85
N LEU A 40 -3.48 -25.10 6.78
CA LEU A 40 -4.17 -24.43 5.68
C LEU A 40 -3.10 -23.95 4.69
N GLN A 41 -3.05 -24.55 3.50
CA GLN A 41 -1.96 -24.33 2.56
C GLN A 41 -1.75 -22.84 2.24
N ASP A 42 -2.82 -22.12 1.91
CA ASP A 42 -2.77 -20.68 1.63
C ASP A 42 -2.17 -19.86 2.79
N ARG A 43 -2.39 -20.29 4.05
CA ARG A 43 -1.84 -19.63 5.23
C ARG A 43 -0.35 -19.95 5.42
N VAL A 44 0.05 -21.20 5.17
CA VAL A 44 1.45 -21.61 5.19
C VAL A 44 2.24 -20.83 4.15
N ASP A 45 1.73 -20.75 2.92
CA ASP A 45 2.37 -20.03 1.82
C ASP A 45 2.47 -18.53 2.13
N ALA A 46 1.40 -17.94 2.67
CA ALA A 46 1.36 -16.54 3.07
C ALA A 46 2.35 -16.19 4.20
N ILE A 47 2.60 -17.11 5.14
CA ILE A 47 3.61 -16.96 6.21
C ILE A 47 5.01 -17.13 5.63
N ALA A 48 5.24 -18.17 4.82
CA ALA A 48 6.53 -18.46 4.23
C ALA A 48 6.99 -17.32 3.30
N GLU A 49 6.11 -16.81 2.44
CA GLU A 49 6.42 -15.68 1.57
C GLU A 49 6.82 -14.46 2.39
N ARG A 50 6.03 -14.06 3.39
CA ARG A 50 6.34 -12.91 4.25
C ARG A 50 7.67 -13.08 5.00
N ALA A 51 7.92 -14.26 5.55
CA ALA A 51 9.19 -14.56 6.23
C ALA A 51 10.39 -14.42 5.28
N ILE A 52 10.26 -14.92 4.05
CA ILE A 52 11.29 -14.76 3.01
C ILE A 52 11.47 -13.28 2.65
N ARG A 53 10.40 -12.48 2.53
CA ARG A 53 10.51 -11.03 2.27
C ARG A 53 11.25 -10.31 3.41
N TRP A 54 10.94 -10.60 4.67
CA TRP A 54 11.64 -10.06 5.83
C TRP A 54 13.13 -10.45 5.85
N ALA A 55 13.44 -11.72 5.58
CA ALA A 55 14.82 -12.17 5.46
C ALA A 55 15.56 -11.47 4.30
N SER A 56 14.89 -11.30 3.15
CA SER A 56 15.45 -10.60 1.99
C SER A 56 15.80 -9.14 2.32
N LEU A 57 15.00 -8.47 3.16
CA LEU A 57 15.27 -7.11 3.60
C LEU A 57 16.57 -7.01 4.42
N ARG A 58 16.92 -8.04 5.18
CA ARG A 58 18.18 -8.09 5.92
C ARG A 58 19.38 -8.33 5.00
N ILE A 59 19.23 -9.19 4.00
CA ILE A 59 20.31 -9.63 3.11
C ILE A 59 20.64 -8.57 2.05
N LYS A 60 19.61 -7.90 1.50
CA LYS A 60 19.78 -6.99 0.36
C LYS A 60 20.62 -5.76 0.73
N PRO A 61 21.60 -5.36 -0.10
CA PRO A 61 22.36 -4.12 0.10
C PRO A 61 21.45 -2.89 0.11
N ARG A 62 21.73 -1.89 0.96
CA ARG A 62 20.89 -0.69 1.12
C ARG A 62 20.67 0.07 -0.19
N ALA A 63 21.71 0.19 -1.02
CA ALA A 63 21.63 0.86 -2.32
C ALA A 63 20.61 0.21 -3.27
N GLU A 64 20.37 -1.09 -3.14
CA GLU A 64 19.45 -1.85 -4.00
C GLU A 64 18.04 -2.02 -3.41
N LYS A 65 17.82 -1.58 -2.16
CA LYS A 65 16.50 -1.66 -1.52
C LYS A 65 15.56 -0.66 -2.16
N LYS A 66 14.45 -1.18 -2.70
CA LYS A 66 13.35 -0.38 -3.23
C LYS A 66 12.30 -0.20 -2.14
N LEU A 67 11.94 1.05 -1.84
CA LEU A 67 11.01 1.41 -0.78
C LEU A 67 9.83 2.18 -1.36
N ALA A 68 8.63 1.92 -0.85
CA ALA A 68 7.43 2.70 -1.18
C ALA A 68 6.92 3.37 0.10
N ILE A 69 6.59 4.65 -0.01
CA ILE A 69 5.93 5.45 1.02
C ILE A 69 4.58 5.85 0.44
N THR A 70 3.49 5.39 1.04
CA THR A 70 2.13 5.66 0.56
C THR A 70 1.47 6.72 1.41
N VAL A 71 0.97 7.78 0.76
CA VAL A 71 0.21 8.87 1.36
C VAL A 71 -1.27 8.66 1.06
N PHE A 72 -2.12 8.74 2.08
CA PHE A 72 -3.57 8.58 1.96
C PHE A 72 -4.27 9.94 1.99
N SER A 73 -5.38 10.05 1.22
CA SER A 73 -6.31 11.18 1.31
C SER A 73 -5.69 12.55 1.02
N PHE A 74 -4.93 12.63 -0.08
CA PHE A 74 -4.41 13.89 -0.61
C PHE A 74 -4.83 14.11 -2.08
N PRO A 75 -5.31 15.32 -2.45
CA PRO A 75 -5.62 16.47 -1.58
C PRO A 75 -6.74 16.18 -0.56
N PRO A 76 -6.76 16.87 0.61
CA PRO A 76 -7.69 16.56 1.70
C PRO A 76 -9.10 17.12 1.42
N ASP A 77 -9.81 16.54 0.46
CA ASP A 77 -11.17 16.99 0.09
C ASP A 77 -12.24 16.51 1.08
N LYS A 78 -11.98 15.38 1.76
CA LYS A 78 -12.89 14.80 2.76
C LYS A 78 -12.24 14.87 4.12
N GLY A 79 -12.67 15.84 4.93
CA GLY A 79 -12.22 15.98 6.31
C GLY A 79 -12.38 14.66 7.08
N ASN A 80 -11.30 14.22 7.72
CA ASN A 80 -11.26 13.20 8.78
C ASN A 80 -11.64 11.75 8.41
N VAL A 81 -11.18 11.21 7.28
CA VAL A 81 -11.15 9.73 7.12
C VAL A 81 -9.70 9.24 7.13
N GLY A 82 -9.15 9.10 8.34
CA GLY A 82 -7.75 8.71 8.56
C GLY A 82 -6.98 9.83 9.27
N THR A 83 -6.93 9.75 10.58
CA THR A 83 -6.25 10.69 11.48
C THR A 83 -4.74 10.56 11.37
N ALA A 84 -4.14 11.13 10.33
CA ALA A 84 -2.80 11.74 10.49
C ALA A 84 -2.92 13.09 11.24
N ALA A 85 -3.81 13.16 12.22
CA ALA A 85 -4.02 14.34 13.04
C ALA A 85 -2.71 14.58 13.81
N TYR A 86 -2.15 15.78 13.67
CA TYR A 86 -0.86 16.20 14.22
C TYR A 86 0.41 15.70 13.51
N LEU A 87 0.33 15.18 12.28
CA LEU A 87 1.51 14.83 11.49
C LEU A 87 1.71 15.80 10.31
N ASP A 88 2.86 16.49 10.27
CA ASP A 88 3.33 17.12 9.04
C ASP A 88 3.83 16.00 8.10
N VAL A 89 2.92 15.51 7.24
CA VAL A 89 3.15 14.35 6.37
C VAL A 89 4.36 14.58 5.45
N PHE A 90 4.35 15.65 4.66
CA PHE A 90 5.43 15.92 3.71
C PHE A 90 6.72 16.35 4.40
N GLY A 91 6.65 17.08 5.53
CA GLY A 91 7.82 17.35 6.37
C GLY A 91 8.46 16.08 6.93
N SER A 92 7.65 15.12 7.37
CA SER A 92 8.12 13.84 7.88
C SER A 92 8.73 12.97 6.79
N ILE A 93 8.09 12.90 5.61
CA ILE A 93 8.62 12.13 4.46
C ILE A 93 9.95 12.72 4.00
N HIS A 94 10.06 14.05 3.88
CA HIS A 94 11.29 14.71 3.49
C HIS A 94 12.45 14.34 4.43
N ARG A 95 12.23 14.41 5.76
CA ARG A 95 13.23 13.97 6.75
C ARG A 95 13.58 12.48 6.64
N VAL A 96 12.60 11.62 6.39
CA VAL A 96 12.85 10.18 6.15
C VAL A 96 13.74 9.96 4.93
N LEU A 97 13.50 10.69 3.84
CA LEU A 97 14.32 10.62 2.64
C LEU A 97 15.76 11.11 2.89
N GLU A 98 15.95 12.20 3.64
CA GLU A 98 17.28 12.68 4.04
C GLU A 98 18.07 11.60 4.81
N GLU A 99 17.43 10.98 5.81
CA GLU A 99 18.02 9.91 6.62
C GLU A 99 18.32 8.65 5.82
N LEU A 100 17.43 8.25 4.91
CA LEU A 100 17.65 7.11 4.02
C LEU A 100 18.86 7.37 3.12
N ARG A 101 18.98 8.58 2.54
CA ARG A 101 20.14 8.95 1.72
C ARG A 101 21.43 8.89 2.53
N ALA A 102 21.43 9.46 3.74
CA ALA A 102 22.58 9.43 4.65
C ALA A 102 23.02 8.00 5.02
N LYS A 103 22.07 7.06 5.09
CA LYS A 103 22.33 5.64 5.39
C LYS A 103 22.74 4.79 4.18
N GLY A 104 22.83 5.39 2.99
CA GLY A 104 23.30 4.74 1.76
C GLY A 104 22.20 4.07 0.92
N TYR A 105 20.95 4.52 1.06
CA TYR A 105 19.89 4.16 0.11
C TYR A 105 20.02 5.00 -1.17
N SER A 106 19.67 4.41 -2.32
CA SER A 106 19.72 5.11 -3.60
C SER A 106 18.53 6.07 -3.73
N ILE A 107 18.78 7.35 -3.48
CA ILE A 107 17.80 8.43 -3.63
C ILE A 107 18.32 9.44 -4.64
N GLU A 108 17.54 9.65 -5.69
CA GLU A 108 17.84 10.56 -6.79
C GLU A 108 16.83 11.71 -6.82
N ASN A 109 17.22 12.86 -7.38
CA ASN A 109 16.34 14.03 -7.53
C ASN A 109 15.67 14.47 -6.22
N MET A 110 16.42 14.39 -5.11
CA MET A 110 15.94 14.76 -3.78
C MET A 110 15.43 16.21 -3.75
N PRO A 111 14.18 16.47 -3.34
CA PRO A 111 13.66 17.83 -3.17
C PRO A 111 14.43 18.62 -2.12
N ARG A 112 14.57 19.94 -2.31
CA ARG A 112 15.31 20.80 -1.38
C ARG A 112 14.62 20.92 -0.02
N ASP A 113 13.29 20.89 -0.02
CA ASP A 113 12.45 20.99 1.17
C ASP A 113 11.13 20.21 0.98
N SER A 114 10.32 20.18 2.04
CA SER A 114 9.01 19.51 2.05
C SER A 114 7.99 20.15 1.10
N GLY A 115 8.11 21.45 0.81
CA GLY A 115 7.25 22.15 -0.14
C GLY A 115 7.53 21.73 -1.58
N GLU A 116 8.80 21.58 -1.95
CA GLU A 116 9.19 21.01 -3.24
C GLU A 116 8.80 19.53 -3.36
N LEU A 117 8.93 18.74 -2.30
CA LEU A 117 8.47 17.35 -2.29
C LEU A 117 6.96 17.28 -2.53
N MET A 118 6.19 18.10 -1.83
CA MET A 118 4.75 18.18 -1.99
C MET A 118 4.38 18.58 -3.42
N ASN A 119 5.00 19.63 -3.97
CA ASN A 119 4.76 20.05 -5.35
C ASN A 119 5.14 18.95 -6.36
N ALA A 120 6.25 18.23 -6.16
CA ALA A 120 6.67 17.17 -7.07
C ALA A 120 5.72 15.96 -7.10
N VAL A 121 4.94 15.75 -6.04
CA VAL A 121 3.97 14.66 -5.91
C VAL A 121 2.56 15.11 -6.29
N LEU A 122 2.18 16.34 -5.93
CA LEU A 122 0.82 16.87 -6.09
C LEU A 122 0.61 17.73 -7.33
N LYS A 123 1.65 18.00 -8.13
CA LYS A 123 1.54 18.77 -9.38
C LYS A 123 2.12 17.99 -10.55
N ASP A 124 1.24 17.59 -11.44
CA ASP A 124 1.57 17.12 -12.77
C ASP A 124 1.58 18.34 -13.72
N PRO A 125 2.75 18.74 -14.25
CA PRO A 125 2.82 19.84 -15.22
C PRO A 125 2.07 19.53 -16.52
N GLU A 126 1.67 18.28 -16.76
CA GLU A 126 0.91 17.85 -17.94
C GLU A 126 -0.59 17.62 -17.63
N ALA A 127 -1.06 17.97 -16.42
CA ALA A 127 -2.46 17.80 -16.05
C ALA A 127 -3.40 18.60 -16.98
N LEU A 128 -4.41 17.91 -17.53
CA LEU A 128 -5.50 18.54 -18.26
C LEU A 128 -6.38 19.34 -17.31
N GLU A 129 -6.93 20.45 -17.80
CA GLU A 129 -7.82 21.33 -17.04
C GLU A 129 -9.02 20.52 -16.48
N GLY A 130 -9.17 20.48 -15.16
CA GLY A 130 -10.21 19.70 -14.47
C GLY A 130 -9.82 18.28 -14.03
N SER A 131 -8.60 17.82 -14.31
CA SER A 131 -8.07 16.54 -13.79
C SER A 131 -7.37 16.73 -12.44
N PRO A 132 -7.27 15.68 -11.59
CA PRO A 132 -6.44 15.74 -10.40
C PRO A 132 -5.01 16.14 -10.78
N GLU A 133 -4.46 17.17 -10.14
CA GLU A 133 -3.09 17.64 -10.39
C GLU A 133 -2.02 16.63 -9.92
N LEU A 134 -2.38 15.42 -9.50
CA LEU A 134 -1.43 14.44 -8.96
C LEU A 134 -0.48 13.91 -10.03
N ALA A 135 0.81 13.87 -9.73
CA ALA A 135 1.82 13.31 -10.62
C ALA A 135 1.51 11.84 -10.96
N ILE A 136 1.47 11.51 -12.25
CA ILE A 136 1.26 10.13 -12.72
C ILE A 136 2.62 9.42 -12.80
N ALA A 137 2.83 8.41 -11.96
CA ALA A 137 4.04 7.59 -11.96
C ALA A 137 3.99 6.45 -12.97
N HIS A 138 2.80 5.88 -13.19
CA HIS A 138 2.60 4.79 -14.13
C HIS A 138 1.16 4.79 -14.67
N ARG A 139 1.02 4.45 -15.95
CA ARG A 139 -0.27 4.19 -16.61
C ARG A 139 -0.36 2.69 -16.83
N MET A 140 -1.13 2.02 -15.98
CA MET A 140 -1.31 0.57 -16.03
C MET A 140 -2.44 0.23 -17.00
N SER A 141 -2.11 -0.48 -18.08
CA SER A 141 -3.13 -0.94 -19.02
C SER A 141 -4.07 -1.97 -18.37
N VAL A 142 -5.29 -2.11 -18.89
CA VAL A 142 -6.23 -3.14 -18.43
C VAL A 142 -5.62 -4.55 -18.48
N ALA A 143 -4.91 -4.86 -19.57
CA ALA A 143 -4.24 -6.15 -19.73
C ALA A 143 -3.14 -6.39 -18.68
N GLU A 144 -2.40 -5.34 -18.30
CA GLU A 144 -1.42 -5.42 -17.23
C GLU A 144 -2.09 -5.64 -15.87
N TYR A 145 -3.16 -4.88 -15.59
CA TYR A 145 -3.92 -4.95 -14.36
C TYR A 145 -4.52 -6.33 -14.12
N GLU A 146 -5.24 -6.88 -15.11
CA GLU A 146 -5.87 -8.20 -15.02
C GLU A 146 -4.83 -9.32 -14.84
N ARG A 147 -3.67 -9.19 -15.49
CA ARG A 147 -2.57 -10.16 -15.36
C ARG A 147 -1.92 -10.14 -13.97
N LEU A 148 -1.72 -8.96 -13.40
CA LEU A 148 -1.02 -8.79 -12.11
C LEU A 148 -1.95 -8.84 -10.89
N THR A 149 -3.27 -8.75 -11.11
CA THR A 149 -4.28 -8.67 -10.04
C THR A 149 -5.32 -9.78 -10.23
N PRO A 150 -5.03 -11.04 -9.85
CA PRO A 150 -5.94 -12.18 -10.10
C PRO A 150 -7.31 -12.06 -9.41
N TYR A 151 -7.44 -11.17 -8.44
CA TYR A 151 -8.70 -10.90 -7.75
C TYR A 151 -9.52 -9.77 -8.39
N SER A 152 -9.10 -9.22 -9.53
CA SER A 152 -9.76 -8.10 -10.22
C SER A 152 -11.25 -8.37 -10.49
N GLU A 153 -11.60 -9.59 -10.91
CA GLU A 153 -12.98 -10.00 -11.20
C GLU A 153 -13.91 -9.84 -9.98
N ARG A 154 -13.37 -10.01 -8.76
CA ARG A 154 -14.14 -9.83 -7.51
C ARG A 154 -14.54 -8.39 -7.24
N LEU A 155 -13.88 -7.44 -7.90
CA LEU A 155 -14.15 -6.00 -7.75
C LEU A 155 -15.19 -5.50 -8.75
N GLU A 156 -15.41 -6.23 -9.84
CA GLU A 156 -16.27 -5.79 -10.95
C GLU A 156 -17.74 -5.63 -10.56
N GLU A 157 -18.20 -6.38 -9.56
CA GLU A 157 -19.56 -6.28 -9.04
C GLU A 157 -19.89 -4.84 -8.62
N ASN A 158 -18.95 -4.23 -7.88
CA ASN A 158 -19.13 -2.89 -7.28
C ASN A 158 -18.57 -1.78 -8.16
N TRP A 159 -17.51 -2.04 -8.93
CA TRP A 159 -16.74 -1.01 -9.65
C TRP A 159 -16.81 -1.13 -11.16
N GLY A 160 -17.43 -2.19 -11.69
CA GLY A 160 -17.48 -2.46 -13.12
C GLY A 160 -16.16 -2.96 -13.71
N LYS A 161 -16.11 -2.99 -15.04
CA LYS A 161 -14.93 -3.44 -15.77
C LYS A 161 -13.78 -2.42 -15.64
N PRO A 162 -12.52 -2.88 -15.57
CA PRO A 162 -11.37 -1.98 -15.65
C PRO A 162 -11.37 -1.16 -16.95
N PRO A 163 -10.83 0.06 -16.97
CA PRO A 163 -10.09 0.73 -15.89
C PRO A 163 -10.99 1.38 -14.82
N GLY A 164 -12.32 1.32 -14.97
CA GLY A 164 -13.27 1.99 -14.08
C GLY A 164 -13.29 3.51 -14.24
N SER A 165 -14.04 4.18 -13.36
CA SER A 165 -14.20 5.65 -13.33
C SER A 165 -13.24 6.36 -12.38
N LEU A 166 -12.70 5.64 -11.38
CA LEU A 166 -11.78 6.20 -10.38
C LEU A 166 -10.32 5.95 -10.79
N ASN A 167 -9.47 6.96 -10.58
CA ASN A 167 -8.04 6.92 -10.89
C ASN A 167 -7.78 6.41 -12.32
N SER A 168 -8.52 6.94 -13.29
CA SER A 168 -8.55 6.44 -14.66
C SER A 168 -8.44 7.60 -15.65
N ASP A 169 -7.74 7.38 -16.77
CA ASP A 169 -7.76 8.30 -17.92
C ASP A 169 -8.79 7.86 -18.99
N GLY A 170 -9.66 6.90 -18.64
CA GLY A 170 -10.62 6.25 -19.53
C GLY A 170 -10.07 5.03 -20.26
N THR A 171 -8.74 4.84 -20.31
CA THR A 171 -8.09 3.68 -20.95
C THR A 171 -7.21 2.88 -19.98
N ASN A 172 -6.58 3.55 -19.02
CA ASN A 172 -5.60 3.00 -18.09
C ASN A 172 -5.98 3.31 -16.65
N LEU A 173 -5.52 2.45 -15.74
CA LEU A 173 -5.50 2.77 -14.31
C LEU A 173 -4.25 3.62 -14.02
N LEU A 174 -4.45 4.75 -13.35
CA LEU A 174 -3.41 5.72 -13.04
C LEU A 174 -2.83 5.43 -11.65
N ILE A 175 -1.50 5.27 -11.59
CA ILE A 175 -0.76 5.15 -10.34
C ILE A 175 -0.15 6.51 -10.03
N TYR A 176 -0.66 7.17 -9.00
CA TYR A 176 -0.20 8.49 -8.60
C TYR A 176 1.02 8.41 -7.69
N GLY A 177 2.01 9.26 -7.96
CA GLY A 177 3.22 9.38 -7.15
C GLY A 177 4.43 9.86 -7.93
N ARG A 178 5.59 9.81 -7.27
CA ARG A 178 6.88 10.17 -7.88
C ARG A 178 7.98 9.22 -7.41
N HIS A 179 8.89 8.92 -8.34
CA HIS A 179 10.12 8.18 -8.05
C HIS A 179 11.28 9.12 -7.69
N PHE A 180 12.00 8.77 -6.64
CA PHE A 180 13.23 9.39 -6.16
C PHE A 180 14.31 8.31 -6.09
N GLY A 181 14.78 7.84 -7.25
CA GLY A 181 15.66 6.67 -7.36
C GLY A 181 14.93 5.39 -6.95
N ASN A 182 15.43 4.71 -5.91
CA ASN A 182 14.82 3.49 -5.39
C ASN A 182 13.71 3.75 -4.35
N VAL A 183 13.36 5.01 -4.07
CA VAL A 183 12.21 5.34 -3.21
C VAL A 183 11.05 5.87 -4.06
N PHE A 184 9.86 5.32 -3.85
CA PHE A 184 8.63 5.78 -4.48
C PHE A 184 7.73 6.43 -3.42
N VAL A 185 7.27 7.66 -3.69
CA VAL A 185 6.25 8.32 -2.87
C VAL A 185 4.95 8.29 -3.65
N GLY A 186 4.03 7.41 -3.25
CA GLY A 186 2.73 7.19 -3.89
C GLY A 186 1.60 7.90 -3.17
N VAL A 187 0.56 8.28 -3.91
CA VAL A 187 -0.67 8.87 -3.37
C VAL A 187 -1.84 7.95 -3.65
N GLN A 188 -2.60 7.62 -2.62
CA GLN A 188 -3.93 7.02 -2.74
C GLN A 188 -4.98 8.11 -2.46
N PRO A 189 -5.63 8.68 -3.49
CA PRO A 189 -6.43 9.90 -3.33
C PRO A 189 -7.76 9.63 -2.61
N THR A 190 -8.49 8.63 -3.07
CA THR A 190 -9.80 8.25 -2.54
C THR A 190 -9.82 6.79 -2.13
N PHE A 191 -10.52 6.52 -1.03
CA PHE A 191 -10.88 5.16 -0.61
C PHE A 191 -12.14 4.64 -1.33
N GLY A 192 -12.91 5.52 -1.97
CA GLY A 192 -14.17 5.15 -2.62
C GLY A 192 -15.39 5.07 -1.70
N TYR A 193 -15.39 5.78 -0.55
CA TYR A 193 -16.54 5.78 0.38
C TYR A 193 -17.86 6.29 -0.23
N GLU A 194 -17.79 7.17 -1.23
CA GLU A 194 -18.96 7.66 -1.97
C GLU A 194 -19.41 6.69 -3.08
N GLY A 195 -18.70 5.58 -3.26
CA GLY A 195 -18.92 4.65 -4.37
C GLY A 195 -18.48 5.25 -5.72
N ASP A 196 -19.00 4.66 -6.78
CA ASP A 196 -18.94 5.20 -8.14
C ASP A 196 -20.28 5.89 -8.44
N PRO A 197 -20.38 7.23 -8.40
CA PRO A 197 -21.66 7.93 -8.59
C PRO A 197 -22.24 7.78 -10.00
N MET A 198 -21.46 7.24 -10.93
CA MET A 198 -21.90 6.94 -12.29
C MET A 198 -22.55 5.54 -12.39
N ARG A 199 -22.72 4.84 -11.26
CA ARG A 199 -23.29 3.50 -11.18
C ARG A 199 -24.22 3.33 -9.97
#